data_AF-A0A5N3VHX5-F1
#
_entry.id   AF-A0A5N3VHX5-F1
#
_cell.length_a   1.000
_cell.length_b   1.000
_cell.length_c   1.000
_cell.angle_alpha   90.00
_cell.angle_beta   90.00
_cell.angle_gamma   90.00
#
_symmetry.space_group_name_H-M   'P 1'
#
loop_
_entity.id
_entity.type
_entity.pdbx_description
1 polymer ?
#
loop_
_entity_poly.entity_id
_entity_poly.type
_entity_poly.pdbx_seq_one_letter_code
_entity_poly.pdbx_strand_id
1 'polypeptide(L)'
;KKRKKIIFTVHEVAKTFLPHNFRVYGYTGTGSMKPLEQQFQNFCYYQGYIEGYPNSMAIISTCTGLRGLLQFENVSYGIEPLEPSIGFEHMVYQVKPRDSSASVYTEKEIEPREKPYKIQNVEPLPDFSQYIEMHIVVEKDLYNHMGADTAVVIQKIFQLTGLTNAIFASLNITIILSSLELWIDENKIPVTGDANELLHRFLKWKRSYLVLRPHDVAFLLHPSTVNLESLAIILAQLLSLSMGIPYDDINKCHCPGEVCIMNPAAVHSSGVKLFSNCSVEDFVHFISKPKSQCLQNQPRLDPTYKVAVCGNGDVEEGEQCDCGGQEACAARPSQCCNPDTCRLQPGSACDTGPCCEACAFIPKGQICRGSIDECDLHEYCNGSSAACQEDFHIQDGHPCGQNQWLCVGGICVDGIKNVKCGKLLCTYDKSNVFTIPNASVLYSNVNGKLCVGLDYAYGDENSAKMWIKDGTVCGERKACRNKACVDSSFLRYDCTSIKCHDQGVCNNKKHCHCNPTYLPPNCEHSVPGWEGGSIDSGNFPPSVPPGLTGIPHLPGRRYIDNVYRSKPTRWPFFLFIPFFIILSVLIATLVKVYFQRKKWRTEDYTSDEQPESESEPKD
;
A
#
# COMPACT_ATOMS: atom_id res chain seq x y z
N LYS A 1 37.77 -36.09 2.17
CA LYS A 1 36.33 -35.73 2.33
C LYS A 1 35.55 -36.36 1.18
N LYS A 2 34.63 -37.31 1.45
CA LYS A 2 33.78 -37.90 0.39
C LYS A 2 32.89 -36.79 -0.18
N ARG A 3 33.09 -36.41 -1.46
CA ARG A 3 32.17 -35.52 -2.19
C ARG A 3 30.85 -36.28 -2.34
N LYS A 4 29.85 -35.98 -1.50
CA LYS A 4 28.48 -36.45 -1.73
C LYS A 4 27.89 -35.57 -2.81
N LYS A 5 27.55 -36.17 -3.95
CA LYS A 5 26.74 -35.50 -4.98
C LYS A 5 25.29 -35.54 -4.48
N ILE A 6 24.75 -34.38 -4.16
CA ILE A 6 23.34 -34.20 -3.85
C ILE A 6 22.74 -33.48 -5.05
N ILE A 7 21.70 -34.07 -5.64
CA ILE A 7 20.97 -33.50 -6.76
C ILE A 7 19.68 -32.94 -6.16
N PHE A 8 19.50 -31.63 -6.27
CA PHE A 8 18.22 -30.98 -5.99
C PHE A 8 17.64 -30.54 -7.33
N THR A 9 16.40 -30.94 -7.59
CA THR A 9 15.60 -30.33 -8.65
C THR A 9 14.79 -29.21 -8.02
N VAL A 10 14.83 -28.01 -8.61
CA VAL A 10 14.05 -26.87 -8.12
C VAL A 10 12.99 -26.57 -9.17
N HIS A 11 11.72 -26.54 -8.75
CA HIS A 11 10.63 -26.10 -9.61
C HIS A 11 10.54 -24.58 -9.52
N GLU A 12 11.07 -23.92 -10.54
CA GLU A 12 11.23 -22.48 -10.55
C GLU A 12 10.22 -21.79 -11.47
N VAL A 13 9.71 -20.67 -10.99
CA VAL A 13 8.97 -19.70 -11.79
C VAL A 13 9.82 -18.44 -11.84
N ALA A 14 10.09 -17.93 -13.04
CA ALA A 14 10.73 -16.64 -13.20
C ALA A 14 9.87 -15.56 -12.51
N LYS A 15 10.47 -14.77 -11.63
CA LYS A 15 9.77 -13.70 -10.91
C LYS A 15 10.41 -12.36 -11.24
N THR A 16 9.62 -11.49 -11.87
CA THR A 16 10.01 -10.13 -12.20
C THR A 16 9.58 -9.19 -11.08
N PHE A 17 10.54 -8.71 -10.29
CA PHE A 17 10.33 -7.69 -9.26
C PHE A 17 11.01 -6.35 -9.62
N LEU A 18 11.57 -6.23 -10.83
CA LEU A 18 12.22 -5.03 -11.35
C LEU A 18 11.40 -4.49 -12.54
N PRO A 19 10.92 -3.24 -12.50
CA PRO A 19 10.22 -2.63 -13.63
C PRO A 19 11.18 -2.23 -14.77
N HIS A 20 10.66 -1.98 -15.97
CA HIS A 20 11.47 -1.61 -17.15
C HIS A 20 12.28 -0.31 -16.94
N ASN A 21 11.71 0.65 -16.20
CA ASN A 21 12.37 1.90 -15.87
C ASN A 21 13.21 1.81 -14.58
N PHE A 22 13.50 0.61 -14.07
CA PHE A 22 14.34 0.44 -12.89
C PHE A 22 15.68 1.11 -13.10
N ARG A 23 16.06 1.94 -12.13
CA ARG A 23 17.35 2.64 -12.13
C ARG A 23 18.01 2.50 -10.77
N VAL A 24 19.32 2.28 -10.82
CA VAL A 24 20.20 2.43 -9.66
C VAL A 24 20.83 3.80 -9.72
N TYR A 25 20.72 4.57 -8.64
CA TYR A 25 21.29 5.90 -8.52
C TYR A 25 22.54 5.87 -7.65
N GLY A 26 23.57 6.56 -8.11
CA GLY A 26 24.79 6.83 -7.35
C GLY A 26 25.19 8.30 -7.49
N TYR A 27 26.18 8.71 -6.69
CA TYR A 27 26.71 10.07 -6.71
C TYR A 27 28.14 10.09 -7.24
N THR A 28 28.42 10.99 -8.18
CA THR A 28 29.80 11.23 -8.64
C THR A 28 30.54 12.12 -7.63
N GLY A 29 31.88 12.13 -7.65
CA GLY A 29 32.71 12.97 -6.76
C GLY A 29 32.46 14.49 -6.83
N THR A 30 31.56 14.95 -7.70
CA THR A 30 31.05 16.32 -7.81
C THR A 30 29.72 16.55 -7.07
N GLY A 31 29.21 15.55 -6.32
CA GLY A 31 27.95 15.62 -5.56
C GLY A 31 26.66 15.56 -6.40
N SER A 32 26.78 15.40 -7.72
CA SER A 32 25.63 15.25 -8.62
C SER A 32 25.19 13.79 -8.68
N MET A 33 23.89 13.56 -8.49
CA MET A 33 23.30 12.24 -8.68
C MET A 33 23.27 11.87 -10.16
N LYS A 34 23.64 10.63 -10.48
CA LYS A 34 23.46 10.06 -11.81
C LYS A 34 22.94 8.61 -11.72
N PRO A 35 22.13 8.17 -12.70
CA PRO A 35 21.88 6.75 -12.86
C PRO A 35 23.22 6.05 -13.18
N LEU A 36 23.48 4.94 -12.49
CA LEU A 36 24.61 4.07 -12.81
C LEU A 36 24.24 3.28 -14.07
N GLU A 37 25.00 3.43 -15.14
CA GLU A 37 24.82 2.65 -16.37
C GLU A 37 25.16 1.18 -16.10
N GLN A 38 24.14 0.37 -15.86
CA GLN A 38 24.25 -1.07 -15.72
C GLN A 38 23.09 -1.74 -16.44
N GLN A 39 23.42 -2.69 -17.31
CA GLN A 39 22.43 -3.48 -18.03
C GLN A 39 22.03 -4.66 -17.13
N PHE A 40 20.86 -4.58 -16.52
CA PHE A 40 20.34 -5.66 -15.68
C PHE A 40 19.51 -6.62 -16.53
N GLN A 41 19.78 -7.92 -16.40
CA GLN A 41 18.89 -8.94 -16.93
C GLN A 41 17.77 -9.18 -15.92
N ASN A 42 16.53 -8.86 -16.25
CA ASN A 42 15.38 -9.06 -15.37
C ASN A 42 14.95 -10.53 -15.27
N PHE A 43 15.42 -11.40 -16.17
CA PHE A 43 14.96 -12.79 -16.34
C PHE A 43 15.87 -13.84 -15.69
N CYS A 44 16.85 -13.43 -14.89
CA CYS A 44 17.79 -14.33 -14.24
C CYS A 44 17.48 -14.57 -12.75
N TYR A 45 16.32 -14.12 -12.26
CA TYR A 45 15.85 -14.37 -10.89
C TYR A 45 14.66 -15.33 -10.88
N TYR A 46 14.78 -16.35 -10.05
CA TYR A 46 13.89 -17.50 -9.99
C TYR A 46 13.43 -17.70 -8.56
N GLN A 47 12.14 -17.98 -8.39
CA GLN A 47 11.56 -18.38 -7.12
C GLN A 47 10.83 -19.70 -7.30
N GLY A 48 10.99 -20.61 -6.34
CA GLY A 48 10.45 -21.94 -6.44
C GLY A 48 10.43 -22.70 -5.13
N TYR A 49 10.26 -24.01 -5.25
CA TYR A 49 10.40 -24.97 -4.15
C TYR A 49 11.30 -26.12 -4.60
N ILE A 50 11.90 -26.81 -3.63
CA ILE A 50 12.73 -27.98 -3.88
C ILE A 50 11.83 -29.21 -4.09
N GLU A 51 12.06 -29.95 -5.18
CA GLU A 51 11.34 -31.19 -5.49
C GLU A 51 11.41 -32.18 -4.31
N GLY A 52 10.25 -32.74 -3.94
CA GLY A 52 10.10 -33.60 -2.77
C GLY A 52 9.90 -32.87 -1.44
N TYR A 53 10.04 -31.54 -1.40
CA TYR A 53 9.82 -30.70 -0.22
C TYR A 53 8.89 -29.52 -0.56
N PRO A 54 7.56 -29.72 -0.67
CA PRO A 54 6.64 -28.69 -1.14
C PRO A 54 6.55 -27.45 -0.23
N ASN A 55 6.90 -27.58 1.06
CA ASN A 55 6.92 -26.48 2.02
C ASN A 55 8.28 -25.74 2.06
N SER A 56 9.23 -26.13 1.20
CA SER A 56 10.51 -25.45 1.07
C SER A 56 10.41 -24.26 0.12
N MET A 57 11.37 -23.35 0.21
CA MET A 57 11.47 -22.18 -0.65
C MET A 57 12.88 -22.11 -1.25
N ALA A 58 12.96 -21.84 -2.54
CA ALA A 58 14.21 -21.62 -3.25
C ALA A 58 14.16 -20.28 -3.96
N ILE A 59 15.20 -19.47 -3.77
CA ILE A 59 15.38 -18.18 -4.46
C ILE A 59 16.75 -18.19 -5.08
N ILE A 60 16.80 -18.19 -6.41
CA ILE A 60 18.01 -18.44 -7.18
C ILE A 60 18.19 -17.32 -8.21
N SER A 61 19.43 -16.87 -8.35
CA SER A 61 19.91 -15.96 -9.38
C SER A 61 20.91 -16.68 -10.27
N THR A 62 20.74 -16.56 -11.59
CA THR A 62 21.68 -17.08 -12.59
C THR A 62 22.49 -15.97 -13.27
N CYS A 63 22.28 -14.71 -12.88
CA CYS A 63 22.78 -13.52 -13.60
C CYS A 63 24.31 -13.48 -13.75
N THR A 64 25.03 -13.97 -12.75
CA THR A 64 26.50 -14.02 -12.75
C THR A 64 26.99 -15.36 -12.18
N GLY A 65 26.32 -16.45 -12.56
CA GLY A 65 26.48 -17.79 -11.97
C GLY A 65 25.41 -18.09 -10.93
N LEU A 66 25.21 -19.38 -10.61
CA LEU A 66 24.17 -19.83 -9.68
C LEU A 66 24.45 -19.32 -8.26
N ARG A 67 23.64 -18.38 -7.79
CA ARG A 67 23.63 -17.88 -6.41
C ARG A 67 22.24 -17.96 -5.84
N GLY A 68 22.08 -18.18 -4.55
CA GLY A 68 20.73 -18.20 -3.99
C GLY A 68 20.64 -18.66 -2.55
N LEU A 69 19.40 -18.74 -2.09
CA LEU A 69 19.04 -19.26 -0.77
C LEU A 69 18.03 -20.39 -0.95
N LEU A 70 18.29 -21.50 -0.25
CA LEU A 70 17.39 -22.63 -0.10
C LEU A 70 16.91 -22.67 1.35
N GLN A 71 15.62 -22.48 1.58
CA GLN A 71 15.01 -22.52 2.90
C GLN A 71 14.15 -23.76 3.05
N PHE A 72 14.41 -24.51 4.12
CA PHE A 72 13.56 -25.56 4.63
C PHE A 72 12.85 -25.06 5.89
N GLU A 73 12.09 -25.91 6.56
CA GLU A 73 11.30 -25.54 7.74
C GLU A 73 12.13 -24.81 8.81
N ASN A 74 13.26 -25.39 9.24
CA ASN A 74 14.09 -24.86 10.34
C ASN A 74 15.55 -24.57 9.95
N VAL A 75 15.89 -24.61 8.65
CA VAL A 75 17.27 -24.42 8.18
C VAL A 75 17.32 -23.75 6.83
N SER A 76 18.27 -22.82 6.68
CA SER A 76 18.55 -22.12 5.43
C SER A 76 19.95 -22.50 4.93
N TYR A 77 20.11 -22.66 3.62
CA TYR A 77 21.40 -22.90 2.95
C TYR A 77 21.64 -21.84 1.87
N GLY A 78 22.83 -21.28 1.83
CA GLY A 78 23.29 -20.38 0.77
C GLY A 78 24.01 -21.16 -0.33
N ILE A 79 23.85 -20.71 -1.57
CA ILE A 79 24.56 -21.21 -2.75
C ILE A 79 25.37 -20.06 -3.35
N GLU A 80 26.66 -20.28 -3.58
CA GLU A 80 27.54 -19.33 -4.28
C GLU A 80 28.51 -20.07 -5.21
N PRO A 81 28.92 -19.48 -6.36
CA PRO A 81 29.92 -20.07 -7.23
C PRO A 81 31.30 -20.08 -6.55
N LEU A 82 32.04 -21.17 -6.74
CA LEU A 82 33.46 -21.23 -6.38
C LEU A 82 34.28 -20.58 -7.50
N GLU A 83 34.62 -19.30 -7.37
CA GLU A 83 35.64 -18.68 -8.24
C GLU A 83 37.03 -19.09 -7.72
N PRO A 84 37.96 -19.64 -8.55
CA PRO A 84 37.96 -19.83 -10.01
C PRO A 84 37.83 -21.31 -10.42
N SER A 85 36.67 -21.94 -10.22
CA SER A 85 36.44 -23.35 -10.58
C SER A 85 36.19 -23.52 -12.08
N ILE A 86 37.02 -24.35 -12.72
CA ILE A 86 36.91 -24.73 -14.14
C ILE A 86 35.65 -25.58 -14.42
N GLY A 87 35.05 -26.17 -13.38
CA GLY A 87 33.92 -27.10 -13.50
C GLY A 87 32.55 -26.53 -13.15
N PHE A 88 32.40 -25.20 -13.03
CA PHE A 88 31.18 -24.56 -12.51
C PHE A 88 30.76 -25.14 -11.14
N GLU A 89 31.71 -25.41 -10.25
CA GLU A 89 31.39 -25.92 -8.91
C GLU A 89 30.79 -24.81 -8.04
N HIS A 90 29.79 -25.15 -7.23
CA HIS A 90 29.16 -24.24 -6.27
C HIS A 90 29.42 -24.69 -4.84
N MET A 91 29.61 -23.72 -3.95
CA MET A 91 29.62 -23.95 -2.52
C MET A 91 28.20 -23.83 -1.97
N VAL A 92 27.74 -24.88 -1.29
CA VAL A 92 26.50 -24.85 -0.51
C VAL A 92 26.88 -24.84 0.97
N TYR A 93 26.41 -23.83 1.70
CA TYR A 93 26.75 -23.66 3.12
C TYR A 93 25.49 -23.38 3.94
N GLN A 94 25.45 -23.87 5.18
CA GLN A 94 24.34 -23.59 6.08
C GLN A 94 24.42 -22.13 6.55
N VAL A 95 23.35 -21.37 6.35
CA VAL A 95 23.19 -20.02 6.89
C VAL A 95 22.78 -20.18 8.35
N LYS A 96 23.65 -19.76 9.27
CA LYS A 96 23.34 -19.77 10.70
C LYS A 96 22.75 -18.42 11.11
N PRO A 97 21.65 -18.41 11.88
CA PRO A 97 21.23 -17.20 12.56
C PRO A 97 22.32 -16.83 13.56
N ARG A 98 22.70 -15.55 13.60
CA ARG A 98 23.73 -15.09 14.53
C ARG A 98 23.04 -14.85 15.87
N ASP A 99 23.48 -15.55 16.92
CA ASP A 99 23.14 -15.22 18.30
C ASP A 99 23.72 -13.84 18.59
N SER A 100 22.88 -12.81 18.43
CA SER A 100 23.18 -11.47 18.90
C SER A 100 22.42 -11.27 20.20
N SER A 101 23.12 -11.43 21.32
CA SER A 101 22.78 -10.87 22.63
C SER A 101 22.87 -9.33 22.60
N ALA A 102 22.21 -8.69 21.64
CA ALA A 102 22.11 -7.25 21.48
C ALA A 102 20.64 -6.87 21.43
N SER A 103 20.04 -6.81 22.62
CA SER A 103 18.78 -6.14 22.87
C SER A 103 18.85 -4.69 22.38
N VAL A 104 18.16 -4.37 21.30
CA VAL A 104 17.82 -2.98 20.93
C VAL A 104 16.31 -2.84 20.88
N TYR A 105 15.60 -3.39 21.87
CA TYR A 105 14.32 -2.88 22.34
C TYR A 105 14.24 -3.27 23.81
N THR A 106 14.56 -2.34 24.72
CA THR A 106 14.01 -2.43 26.06
C THR A 106 12.50 -2.46 25.91
N GLU A 107 11.90 -3.56 26.34
CA GLU A 107 10.48 -3.70 26.61
C GLU A 107 9.98 -2.44 27.32
N LYS A 108 9.31 -1.56 26.58
CA LYS A 108 8.34 -0.64 27.15
C LYS A 108 7.02 -1.01 26.53
N GLU A 109 6.24 -1.73 27.34
CA GLU A 109 4.82 -2.04 27.26
C GLU A 109 4.11 -1.26 26.13
N ILE A 110 3.93 -1.91 24.99
CA ILE A 110 2.93 -1.50 24.00
C ILE A 110 1.65 -2.22 24.43
N GLU A 111 0.72 -1.47 25.03
CA GLU A 111 -0.58 -2.00 25.44
C GLU A 111 -1.28 -2.66 24.24
N PRO A 112 -1.71 -3.94 24.36
CA PRO A 112 -2.54 -4.57 23.34
C PRO A 112 -3.88 -3.85 23.31
N ARG A 113 -4.20 -3.19 22.18
CA ARG A 113 -5.56 -2.68 21.94
C ARG A 113 -6.50 -3.86 21.75
N GLU A 114 -7.16 -4.26 22.83
CA GLU A 114 -8.23 -5.25 22.77
C GLU A 114 -9.40 -4.73 21.94
N LYS A 115 -9.66 -5.35 20.79
CA LYS A 115 -10.99 -5.35 20.18
C LYS A 115 -11.54 -6.77 20.27
N PRO A 116 -12.78 -6.96 20.74
CA PRO A 116 -13.39 -8.28 20.80
C PRO A 116 -13.72 -8.74 19.37
N TYR A 117 -12.98 -9.74 18.89
CA TYR A 117 -13.20 -10.37 17.59
C TYR A 117 -14.48 -11.23 17.63
N LYS A 118 -15.39 -10.99 16.68
CA LYS A 118 -16.44 -11.94 16.32
C LYS A 118 -15.97 -12.63 15.04
N ILE A 119 -15.81 -13.95 15.12
CA ILE A 119 -15.48 -14.81 14.00
C ILE A 119 -16.63 -14.71 12.97
N GLN A 120 -16.37 -14.05 11.85
CA GLN A 120 -17.20 -14.12 10.65
C GLN A 120 -16.44 -14.96 9.62
N ASN A 121 -17.10 -15.97 9.07
CA ASN A 121 -16.58 -16.74 7.94
C ASN A 121 -16.34 -15.78 6.77
N VAL A 122 -15.08 -15.63 6.39
CA VAL A 122 -14.65 -14.78 5.28
C VAL A 122 -14.84 -15.55 3.97
N GLU A 123 -15.61 -14.98 3.04
CA GLU A 123 -15.67 -15.44 1.65
C GLU A 123 -14.30 -15.26 0.96
N PRO A 124 -13.95 -16.09 -0.02
CA PRO A 124 -12.65 -16.02 -0.70
C PRO A 124 -12.39 -14.62 -1.26
N LEU A 125 -11.17 -14.12 -1.04
CA LEU A 125 -10.65 -12.87 -1.60
C LEU A 125 -10.93 -12.78 -3.11
N PRO A 126 -11.41 -11.63 -3.63
CA PRO A 126 -11.51 -11.43 -5.07
C PRO A 126 -10.10 -11.45 -5.70
N ASP A 127 -10.03 -12.02 -6.90
CA ASP A 127 -8.84 -12.40 -7.69
C ASP A 127 -8.01 -11.21 -8.24
N PHE A 128 -7.75 -10.20 -7.40
CA PHE A 128 -6.92 -9.06 -7.74
C PHE A 128 -5.55 -9.24 -7.10
N SER A 129 -4.49 -9.25 -7.92
CA SER A 129 -3.10 -9.15 -7.44
C SER A 129 -2.84 -7.72 -6.96
N GLN A 130 -2.25 -7.56 -5.78
CA GLN A 130 -1.83 -6.25 -5.26
C GLN A 130 -0.33 -6.04 -5.52
N TYR A 131 0.07 -4.78 -5.67
CA TYR A 131 1.47 -4.41 -5.92
C TYR A 131 1.95 -3.39 -4.90
N ILE A 132 3.23 -3.50 -4.50
CA ILE A 132 3.90 -2.51 -3.66
C ILE A 132 5.19 -2.08 -4.36
N GLU A 133 5.23 -0.82 -4.81
CA GLU A 133 6.43 -0.18 -5.35
C GLU A 133 7.35 0.33 -4.22
N MET A 134 8.47 -0.36 -4.04
CA MET A 134 9.46 -0.09 -3.01
C MET A 134 10.67 0.64 -3.57
N HIS A 135 11.06 1.74 -2.94
CA HIS A 135 12.34 2.41 -3.13
C HIS A 135 13.30 2.06 -1.99
N ILE A 136 14.53 1.63 -2.31
CA ILE A 136 15.55 1.32 -1.29
C ILE A 136 16.69 2.31 -1.39
N VAL A 137 17.07 2.88 -0.25
CA VAL A 137 18.29 3.67 -0.06
C VAL A 137 19.25 2.87 0.80
N VAL A 138 20.46 2.62 0.30
CA VAL A 138 21.54 1.96 1.06
C VAL A 138 22.51 3.03 1.51
N GLU A 139 22.66 3.17 2.82
CA GLU A 139 23.59 4.16 3.36
C GLU A 139 25.06 3.75 3.17
N LYS A 140 25.96 4.71 3.40
CA LYS A 140 27.40 4.56 3.15
C LYS A 140 28.05 3.45 3.95
N ASP A 141 27.81 3.36 5.25
CA ASP A 141 28.48 2.37 6.09
C ASP A 141 27.95 0.96 5.80
N LEU A 142 26.65 0.84 5.47
CA LEU A 142 26.07 -0.44 5.05
C LEU A 142 26.58 -0.87 3.68
N TYR A 143 26.70 0.07 2.73
CA TYR A 143 27.32 -0.17 1.43
C TYR A 143 28.74 -0.72 1.59
N ASN A 144 29.54 -0.12 2.48
CA ASN A 144 30.89 -0.62 2.79
C ASN A 144 30.85 -2.01 3.42
N HIS A 145 29.95 -2.26 4.38
CA HIS A 145 29.80 -3.56 5.04
C HIS A 145 29.35 -4.67 4.08
N MET A 146 28.55 -4.33 3.07
CA MET A 146 28.05 -5.26 2.06
C MET A 146 29.09 -5.63 0.99
N GLY A 147 30.30 -5.05 1.05
CA GLY A 147 31.43 -5.39 0.17
C GLY A 147 32.05 -4.20 -0.54
N ALA A 148 31.48 -2.99 -0.39
CA ALA A 148 31.93 -1.75 -1.03
C ALA A 148 32.00 -1.78 -2.59
N ASP A 149 31.45 -2.84 -3.20
CA ASP A 149 31.35 -3.02 -4.64
C ASP A 149 29.88 -2.91 -5.07
N THR A 150 29.61 -2.03 -6.02
CA THR A 150 28.25 -1.74 -6.48
C THR A 150 27.53 -2.99 -6.98
N ALA A 151 28.19 -3.86 -7.74
CA ALA A 151 27.55 -5.05 -8.29
C ALA A 151 27.21 -6.06 -7.18
N VAL A 152 28.12 -6.24 -6.22
CA VAL A 152 27.89 -7.10 -5.05
C VAL A 152 26.74 -6.58 -4.19
N VAL A 153 26.70 -5.28 -3.92
CA VAL A 153 25.63 -4.65 -3.13
C VAL A 153 24.28 -4.79 -3.83
N ILE A 154 24.21 -4.49 -5.14
CA ILE A 154 22.97 -4.63 -5.92
C ILE A 154 22.46 -6.07 -5.88
N GLN A 155 23.33 -7.06 -6.07
CA GLN A 155 22.96 -8.48 -6.00
C GLN A 155 22.35 -8.85 -4.63
N LYS A 156 22.94 -8.37 -3.53
CA LYS A 156 22.40 -8.59 -2.18
C LYS A 156 21.03 -7.91 -1.99
N ILE A 157 20.82 -6.71 -2.53
CA ILE A 157 19.52 -6.02 -2.46
C ILE A 157 18.45 -6.73 -3.30
N PHE A 158 18.81 -7.28 -4.45
CA PHE A 158 17.89 -8.09 -5.25
C PHE A 158 17.51 -9.39 -4.54
N GLN A 159 18.45 -10.07 -3.89
CA GLN A 159 18.16 -11.23 -3.04
C GLN A 159 17.22 -10.86 -1.88
N LEU A 160 17.45 -9.72 -1.22
CA LEU A 160 16.58 -9.19 -0.16
C LEU A 160 15.15 -8.92 -0.67
N THR A 161 15.04 -8.30 -1.85
CA THR A 161 13.75 -8.03 -2.49
C THR A 161 13.03 -9.32 -2.85
N GLY A 162 13.74 -10.30 -3.42
CA GLY A 162 13.20 -11.62 -3.74
C GLY A 162 12.67 -12.36 -2.50
N LEU A 163 13.42 -12.34 -1.39
CA LEU A 163 12.97 -12.91 -0.10
C LEU A 163 11.70 -12.22 0.40
N THR A 164 11.65 -10.90 0.34
CA THR A 164 10.49 -10.12 0.77
C THR A 164 9.28 -10.42 -0.13
N ASN A 165 9.47 -10.48 -1.44
CA ASN A 165 8.42 -10.86 -2.40
C ASN A 165 7.87 -12.27 -2.12
N ALA A 166 8.75 -13.22 -1.78
CA ALA A 166 8.35 -14.59 -1.50
C ALA A 166 7.49 -14.71 -0.23
N ILE A 167 7.77 -13.92 0.80
CA ILE A 167 6.95 -13.85 2.02
C ILE A 167 5.52 -13.39 1.68
N PHE A 168 5.40 -12.32 0.89
CA PHE A 168 4.13 -11.71 0.52
C PHE A 168 3.32 -12.46 -0.53
N ALA A 169 3.91 -13.45 -1.21
CA ALA A 169 3.21 -14.30 -2.17
C ALA A 169 1.99 -15.00 -1.55
N SER A 170 2.05 -15.35 -0.26
CA SER A 170 0.93 -15.96 0.47
C SER A 170 -0.28 -15.03 0.69
N LEU A 171 -0.09 -13.71 0.57
CA LEU A 171 -1.14 -12.69 0.67
C LEU A 171 -1.57 -12.15 -0.72
N ASN A 172 -1.12 -12.78 -1.81
CA ASN A 172 -1.32 -12.33 -3.19
C ASN A 172 -0.80 -10.89 -3.47
N ILE A 173 0.23 -10.48 -2.72
CA ILE A 173 0.93 -9.22 -2.91
C ILE A 173 2.25 -9.47 -3.64
N THR A 174 2.53 -8.68 -4.67
CA THR A 174 3.80 -8.66 -5.39
C THR A 174 4.61 -7.44 -4.98
N ILE A 175 5.83 -7.66 -4.52
CA ILE A 175 6.78 -6.60 -4.15
C ILE A 175 7.62 -6.24 -5.37
N ILE A 176 7.67 -4.95 -5.68
CA ILE A 176 8.40 -4.41 -6.84
C ILE A 176 9.43 -3.43 -6.32
N LEU A 177 10.70 -3.65 -6.65
CA LEU A 177 11.73 -2.67 -6.38
C LEU A 177 11.74 -1.63 -7.51
N SER A 178 11.14 -0.46 -7.26
CA SER A 178 10.96 0.58 -8.28
C SER A 178 12.27 1.30 -8.62
N SER A 179 13.12 1.52 -7.61
CA SER A 179 14.45 2.11 -7.78
C SER A 179 15.34 1.85 -6.56
N LEU A 180 16.64 1.91 -6.78
CA LEU A 180 17.67 1.72 -5.75
C LEU A 180 18.59 2.94 -5.73
N GLU A 181 18.92 3.45 -4.56
CA GLU A 181 19.88 4.53 -4.37
C GLU A 181 21.01 4.09 -3.45
N LEU A 182 22.25 4.30 -3.88
CA LEU A 182 23.45 3.93 -3.14
C LEU A 182 24.20 5.19 -2.74
N TRP A 183 24.36 5.41 -1.43
CA TRP A 183 25.20 6.50 -0.90
C TRP A 183 26.66 6.07 -0.90
N ILE A 184 27.26 6.03 -2.10
CA ILE A 184 28.62 5.53 -2.33
C ILE A 184 29.69 6.51 -1.81
N ASP A 185 29.40 7.81 -1.82
CA ASP A 185 30.30 8.86 -1.37
C ASP A 185 30.10 9.18 0.12
N GLU A 186 28.93 9.72 0.48
CA GLU A 186 28.56 10.15 1.83
C GLU A 186 27.04 10.05 2.05
N ASN A 187 26.64 9.97 3.32
CA ASN A 187 25.23 9.95 3.69
C ASN A 187 24.55 11.30 3.41
N LYS A 188 23.39 11.29 2.74
CA LYS A 188 22.67 12.52 2.35
C LYS A 188 21.79 13.09 3.45
N ILE A 189 21.66 12.37 4.55
CA ILE A 189 21.11 12.83 5.81
C ILE A 189 22.02 12.37 6.95
N PRO A 190 22.00 13.06 8.12
CA PRO A 190 22.65 12.54 9.30
C PRO A 190 21.96 11.24 9.76
N VAL A 191 22.72 10.14 9.81
CA VAL A 191 22.24 8.80 10.17
C VAL A 191 22.48 8.42 11.63
N THR A 192 23.09 9.30 12.41
CA THR A 192 23.37 9.10 13.84
C THR A 192 22.16 9.48 14.71
N GLY A 193 21.97 8.79 15.83
CA GLY A 193 20.90 9.07 16.80
C GLY A 193 19.95 7.90 16.98
N ASP A 194 18.81 8.15 17.62
CA ASP A 194 17.78 7.12 17.79
C ASP A 194 17.00 6.86 16.49
N ALA A 195 16.37 5.68 16.40
CA ALA A 195 15.68 5.25 15.20
C ALA A 195 14.46 6.14 14.84
N ASN A 196 13.78 6.74 15.82
CA ASN A 196 12.64 7.62 15.56
C ASN A 196 13.11 8.96 15.00
N GLU A 197 14.20 9.50 15.54
CA GLU A 197 14.81 10.73 15.02
C GLU A 197 15.34 10.52 13.59
N LEU A 198 16.02 9.40 13.34
CA LEU A 198 16.46 9.02 12.00
C LEU A 198 15.28 8.87 11.04
N LEU A 199 14.21 8.18 11.45
CA LEU A 199 12.99 8.03 10.66
C LEU A 199 12.38 9.40 10.33
N HIS A 200 12.32 10.33 11.29
CA HIS A 200 11.80 11.68 11.05
C HIS A 200 12.64 12.44 10.01
N ARG A 201 13.96 12.40 10.13
CA ARG A 201 14.88 13.03 9.15
C ARG A 201 14.73 12.40 7.77
N PHE A 202 14.62 11.07 7.70
CA PHE A 202 14.43 10.35 6.44
C PHE A 202 13.08 10.70 5.78
N LEU A 203 11.99 10.76 6.55
CA LEU A 203 10.68 11.17 6.03
C LEU A 203 10.67 12.60 5.50
N LYS A 204 11.39 13.52 6.17
CA LYS A 204 11.58 14.90 5.70
C LYS A 204 12.36 14.91 4.37
N TRP A 205 13.46 14.19 4.29
CA TRP A 205 14.27 14.08 3.07
C TRP A 205 13.47 13.44 1.92
N LYS A 206 12.72 12.37 2.19
CA LYS A 206 11.84 11.70 1.21
C LYS A 206 10.85 12.68 0.56
N ARG A 207 10.20 13.53 1.37
CA ARG A 207 9.24 14.54 0.89
C ARG A 207 9.87 15.67 0.08
N SER A 208 11.17 15.89 0.17
CA SER A 208 11.86 16.95 -0.57
C SER A 208 12.57 16.41 -1.82
N TYR A 209 13.05 15.16 -1.78
CA TYR A 209 13.98 14.64 -2.77
C TYR A 209 13.41 13.53 -3.66
N LEU A 210 12.52 12.69 -3.11
CA LEU A 210 11.94 11.55 -3.84
C LEU A 210 10.57 11.86 -4.48
N VAL A 211 10.12 13.12 -4.46
CA VAL A 211 8.80 13.55 -4.97
C VAL A 211 8.59 13.20 -6.45
N LEU A 212 9.66 13.24 -7.25
CA LEU A 212 9.60 12.97 -8.69
C LEU A 212 9.75 11.48 -9.04
N ARG A 213 9.87 10.58 -8.06
CA ARG A 213 9.99 9.14 -8.29
C ARG A 213 8.75 8.41 -7.79
N PRO A 214 8.00 7.71 -8.64
CA PRO A 214 6.87 6.90 -8.19
C PRO A 214 7.37 5.78 -7.27
N HIS A 215 6.80 5.74 -6.06
CA HIS A 215 7.01 4.70 -5.06
C HIS A 215 5.84 4.73 -4.06
N ASP A 216 5.43 3.57 -3.58
CA ASP A 216 4.46 3.45 -2.48
C ASP A 216 5.17 3.59 -1.13
N VAL A 217 6.36 2.99 -1.02
CA VAL A 217 7.15 2.93 0.20
C VAL A 217 8.63 3.17 -0.09
N ALA A 218 9.34 3.79 0.86
CA ALA A 218 10.78 3.98 0.78
C ALA A 218 11.43 3.48 2.06
N PHE A 219 12.52 2.73 1.93
CA PHE A 219 13.33 2.24 3.06
C PHE A 219 14.73 2.84 3.03
N LEU A 220 15.21 3.26 4.20
CA LEU A 220 16.61 3.52 4.44
C LEU A 220 17.21 2.30 5.14
N LEU A 221 18.15 1.63 4.48
CA LEU A 221 18.88 0.52 5.07
C LEU A 221 20.14 1.06 5.76
N HIS A 222 20.17 0.88 7.08
CA HIS A 222 21.23 1.30 7.98
C HIS A 222 22.05 0.07 8.46
N PRO A 223 23.36 0.19 8.76
CA PRO A 223 24.18 -0.84 9.34
C PRO A 223 23.49 -1.52 10.49
N SER A 224 23.36 -2.83 10.36
CA SER A 224 22.92 -3.70 11.44
C SER A 224 23.71 -5.00 11.33
N THR A 225 23.95 -5.65 12.46
CA THR A 225 24.68 -6.93 12.54
C THR A 225 23.83 -8.13 12.11
N VAL A 226 22.72 -7.88 11.41
CA VAL A 226 21.74 -8.89 10.97
C VAL A 226 22.10 -9.45 9.59
N ASN A 227 21.71 -10.69 9.35
CA ASN A 227 21.88 -11.32 8.04
C ASN A 227 20.75 -10.91 7.08
N LEU A 228 20.86 -11.31 5.81
CA LEU A 228 19.90 -10.93 4.77
C LEU A 228 18.50 -11.51 5.00
N GLU A 229 18.41 -12.73 5.57
CA GLU A 229 17.14 -13.38 5.91
C GLU A 229 16.42 -12.58 7.00
N SER A 230 17.11 -12.25 8.09
CA SER A 230 16.58 -11.41 9.17
C SER A 230 16.15 -10.03 8.65
N LEU A 231 16.92 -9.42 7.75
CA LEU A 231 16.56 -8.13 7.15
C LEU A 231 15.28 -8.22 6.30
N ALA A 232 15.09 -9.32 5.57
CA ALA A 232 13.85 -9.56 4.80
C ALA A 232 12.64 -9.69 5.73
N ILE A 233 12.79 -10.35 6.88
CA ILE A 233 11.73 -10.43 7.90
C ILE A 233 11.41 -9.06 8.48
N ILE A 234 12.42 -8.24 8.78
CA ILE A 234 12.21 -6.87 9.27
C ILE A 234 11.45 -6.04 8.23
N LEU A 235 11.85 -6.10 6.95
CA LEU A 235 11.13 -5.41 5.87
C LEU A 235 9.68 -5.91 5.76
N ALA A 236 9.46 -7.22 5.83
CA ALA A 236 8.12 -7.80 5.78
C ALA A 236 7.26 -7.35 6.96
N GLN A 237 7.80 -7.32 8.18
CA GLN A 237 7.10 -6.84 9.37
C GLN A 237 6.74 -5.35 9.25
N LEU A 238 7.65 -4.50 8.77
CA LEU A 238 7.41 -3.07 8.58
C LEU A 238 6.35 -2.80 7.49
N LEU A 239 6.40 -3.54 6.39
CA LEU A 239 5.38 -3.48 5.34
C LEU A 239 4.01 -3.93 5.86
N SER A 240 3.99 -5.03 6.61
CA SER A 240 2.76 -5.59 7.21
C SER A 240 2.12 -4.61 8.20
N LEU A 241 2.92 -3.98 9.07
CA LEU A 241 2.45 -2.91 9.97
C LEU A 241 1.87 -1.72 9.19
N SER A 242 2.51 -1.35 8.07
CA SER A 242 2.01 -0.28 7.19
C SER A 242 0.67 -0.64 6.53
N MET A 243 0.41 -1.94 6.33
CA MET A 243 -0.87 -2.50 5.87
C MET A 243 -1.82 -2.85 7.02
N GLY A 244 -1.57 -2.34 8.23
CA GLY A 244 -2.47 -2.51 9.37
C GLY A 244 -2.49 -3.91 9.98
N ILE A 245 -1.51 -4.76 9.67
CA ILE A 245 -1.31 -6.07 10.29
C ILE A 245 -0.40 -5.87 11.53
N PRO A 246 -0.93 -6.03 12.76
CA PRO A 246 -0.15 -5.91 13.99
C PRO A 246 0.70 -7.16 14.27
N TYR A 247 1.54 -7.12 15.30
CA TYR A 247 2.22 -8.32 15.81
C TYR A 247 1.20 -9.32 16.38
N ASP A 248 1.45 -10.61 16.14
CA ASP A 248 0.59 -11.71 16.55
C ASP A 248 0.56 -11.88 18.07
N ASP A 249 -0.63 -12.08 18.63
CA ASP A 249 -0.80 -12.56 20.01
C ASP A 249 -0.68 -14.09 20.01
N ILE A 250 0.43 -14.59 20.56
CA ILE A 250 0.80 -16.02 20.58
C ILE A 250 -0.29 -16.90 21.22
N ASN A 251 -1.12 -16.34 22.11
CA ASN A 251 -2.17 -17.09 22.80
C ASN A 251 -3.51 -17.13 22.04
N LYS A 252 -3.69 -16.25 21.04
CA LYS A 252 -4.95 -16.12 20.29
C LYS A 252 -4.82 -16.53 18.84
N CYS A 253 -3.64 -16.33 18.26
CA CYS A 253 -3.38 -16.56 16.85
C CYS A 253 -2.81 -17.95 16.61
N HIS A 254 -3.31 -18.62 15.59
CA HIS A 254 -2.77 -19.90 15.13
C HIS A 254 -1.65 -19.64 14.12
N CYS A 255 -0.45 -20.10 14.48
CA CYS A 255 0.70 -20.08 13.59
C CYS A 255 0.90 -21.48 12.97
N PRO A 256 0.94 -21.60 11.62
CA PRO A 256 1.14 -22.89 10.96
C PRO A 256 2.57 -23.43 11.03
N GLY A 257 3.56 -22.62 11.42
CA GLY A 257 4.95 -23.02 11.64
C GLY A 257 5.40 -22.77 13.08
N GLU A 258 6.69 -22.99 13.37
CA GLU A 258 7.26 -22.72 14.71
C GLU A 258 7.20 -21.23 15.07
N VAL A 259 7.47 -20.34 14.11
CA VAL A 259 7.42 -18.89 14.29
C VAL A 259 6.84 -18.23 13.03
N CYS A 260 5.86 -17.35 13.23
CA CYS A 260 5.19 -16.61 12.16
C CYS A 260 5.87 -15.27 11.87
N ILE A 261 5.67 -14.72 10.67
CA ILE A 261 6.28 -13.45 10.22
C ILE A 261 6.02 -12.32 11.21
N MET A 262 4.79 -12.20 11.73
CA MET A 262 4.40 -11.13 12.66
C MET A 262 4.68 -11.48 14.13
N ASN A 263 5.68 -12.33 14.38
CA ASN A 263 6.26 -12.53 15.71
C ASN A 263 7.65 -11.86 15.78
N PRO A 264 7.96 -11.01 16.79
CA PRO A 264 9.28 -10.39 16.92
C PRO A 264 10.45 -11.39 16.96
N ALA A 265 10.24 -12.60 17.49
CA ALA A 265 11.25 -13.66 17.53
C ALA A 265 11.61 -14.20 16.13
N ALA A 266 10.78 -13.94 15.10
CA ALA A 266 11.00 -14.41 13.74
C ALA A 266 12.35 -13.95 13.18
N VAL A 267 12.82 -12.76 13.54
CA VAL A 267 14.10 -12.18 13.09
C VAL A 267 15.30 -13.05 13.49
N HIS A 268 15.19 -13.83 14.57
CA HIS A 268 16.25 -14.67 15.12
C HIS A 268 16.13 -16.15 14.74
N SER A 269 15.13 -16.51 13.92
CA SER A 269 14.87 -17.90 13.51
C SER A 269 15.21 -18.11 12.03
N SER A 270 15.62 -19.33 11.66
CA SER A 270 15.96 -19.69 10.28
C SER A 270 14.88 -20.56 9.64
N GLY A 271 14.77 -20.47 8.32
CA GLY A 271 13.84 -21.27 7.54
C GLY A 271 12.61 -20.50 7.09
N VAL A 272 11.70 -21.22 6.42
CA VAL A 272 10.48 -20.64 5.84
C VAL A 272 9.52 -20.20 6.94
N LYS A 273 9.00 -18.97 6.82
CA LYS A 273 8.06 -18.37 7.77
C LYS A 273 6.82 -17.95 7.03
N LEU A 274 5.66 -18.16 7.66
CA LEU A 274 4.35 -17.88 7.08
C LEU A 274 3.61 -16.85 7.95
N PHE A 275 2.58 -16.22 7.38
CA PHE A 275 1.66 -15.39 8.15
C PHE A 275 0.73 -16.28 8.99
N SER A 276 0.38 -15.80 10.19
CA SER A 276 -0.62 -16.45 11.03
C SER A 276 -2.03 -16.24 10.46
N ASN A 277 -3.01 -16.96 11.00
CA ASN A 277 -4.40 -16.72 10.62
C ASN A 277 -4.88 -15.29 10.97
N CYS A 278 -4.48 -14.75 12.13
CA CYS A 278 -4.78 -13.36 12.51
C CYS A 278 -4.22 -12.36 11.51
N SER A 279 -2.95 -12.56 11.11
CA SER A 279 -2.28 -11.68 10.16
C SER A 279 -3.01 -11.62 8.82
N VAL A 280 -3.48 -12.78 8.32
CA VAL A 280 -4.27 -12.87 7.08
C VAL A 280 -5.62 -12.17 7.25
N GLU A 281 -6.32 -12.37 8.37
CA GLU A 281 -7.60 -11.72 8.65
C GLU A 281 -7.49 -10.19 8.74
N ASP A 282 -6.46 -9.69 9.43
CA ASP A 282 -6.18 -8.26 9.53
C ASP A 282 -5.87 -7.63 8.18
N PHE A 283 -5.14 -8.35 7.33
CA PHE A 283 -4.87 -7.94 5.95
C PHE A 283 -6.17 -7.84 5.13
N VAL A 284 -7.04 -8.86 5.18
CA VAL A 284 -8.35 -8.86 4.51
C VAL A 284 -9.20 -7.65 4.95
N HIS A 285 -9.19 -7.35 6.25
CA HIS A 285 -9.91 -6.19 6.79
C HIS A 285 -9.25 -4.85 6.42
N PHE A 286 -7.94 -4.80 6.21
CA PHE A 286 -7.26 -3.62 5.71
C PHE A 286 -7.67 -3.32 4.25
N ILE A 287 -7.60 -4.33 3.37
CA ILE A 287 -7.90 -4.15 1.95
C ILE A 287 -9.38 -3.83 1.70
N SER A 288 -10.29 -4.23 2.60
CA SER A 288 -11.72 -3.90 2.50
C SER A 288 -12.02 -2.42 2.73
N LYS A 289 -11.04 -1.61 3.17
CA LYS A 289 -11.22 -0.17 3.43
C LYS A 289 -10.92 0.67 2.19
N PRO A 290 -11.64 1.78 1.93
CA PRO A 290 -11.41 2.63 0.75
C PRO A 290 -10.00 3.22 0.63
N LYS A 291 -9.22 3.26 1.72
CA LYS A 291 -7.85 3.81 1.76
C LYS A 291 -6.77 2.85 1.23
N SER A 292 -7.12 1.60 0.91
CA SER A 292 -6.18 0.59 0.37
C SER A 292 -5.97 0.69 -1.15
N GLN A 293 -6.63 1.66 -1.83
CA GLN A 293 -6.63 1.78 -3.29
C GLN A 293 -5.24 1.98 -3.92
N CYS A 294 -4.24 2.47 -3.18
CA CYS A 294 -2.87 2.57 -3.71
C CYS A 294 -2.23 1.20 -3.99
N LEU A 295 -2.63 0.14 -3.27
CA LEU A 295 -2.16 -1.24 -3.51
C LEU A 295 -2.75 -1.89 -4.76
N GLN A 296 -3.73 -1.24 -5.40
CA GLN A 296 -4.39 -1.69 -6.64
C GLN A 296 -3.82 -1.00 -7.88
N ASN A 297 -2.86 -0.09 -7.71
CA ASN A 297 -2.12 0.47 -8.83
C ASN A 297 -1.25 -0.65 -9.40
N GLN A 298 -1.63 -1.23 -10.53
CA GLN A 298 -0.74 -2.10 -11.28
C GLN A 298 0.33 -1.20 -11.92
N PRO A 299 1.59 -1.25 -11.46
CA PRO A 299 2.65 -0.52 -12.14
C PRO A 299 2.89 -1.16 -13.51
N ARG A 300 3.46 -0.39 -14.43
CA ARG A 300 3.93 -0.89 -15.73
C ARG A 300 5.13 -1.82 -15.50
N LEU A 301 4.85 -3.01 -14.98
CA LEU A 301 5.70 -4.17 -15.12
C LEU A 301 5.67 -4.58 -16.59
N ASP A 302 6.82 -5.09 -17.05
CA ASP A 302 7.02 -5.57 -18.41
C ASP A 302 5.81 -6.40 -18.90
N PRO A 303 5.10 -6.00 -19.98
CA PRO A 303 3.96 -6.74 -20.52
C PRO A 303 4.33 -8.06 -21.19
N THR A 304 5.61 -8.41 -21.34
CA THR A 304 6.04 -9.66 -21.99
C THR A 304 5.61 -10.95 -21.28
N TYR A 305 4.91 -10.88 -20.14
CA TYR A 305 4.20 -12.03 -19.59
C TYR A 305 3.01 -12.51 -20.45
N LYS A 306 2.49 -11.68 -21.36
CA LYS A 306 1.75 -12.23 -22.49
C LYS A 306 2.76 -12.60 -23.56
N VAL A 307 2.78 -13.87 -23.96
CA VAL A 307 3.18 -14.18 -25.35
C VAL A 307 2.40 -13.20 -26.21
N ALA A 308 3.08 -12.37 -27.02
CA ALA A 308 2.43 -11.39 -27.88
C ALA A 308 1.23 -12.05 -28.56
N VAL A 309 0.02 -11.61 -28.19
CA VAL A 309 -1.22 -12.25 -28.64
C VAL A 309 -1.71 -11.43 -29.80
N CYS A 310 -1.21 -11.80 -30.97
CA CYS A 310 -1.63 -11.19 -32.20
C CYS A 310 -3.16 -11.25 -32.36
N GLY A 311 -3.76 -10.08 -32.51
CA GLY A 311 -5.19 -9.89 -32.70
C GLY A 311 -5.94 -9.44 -31.45
N ASN A 312 -5.22 -9.00 -30.40
CA ASN A 312 -5.81 -8.42 -29.20
C ASN A 312 -5.99 -6.89 -29.29
N GLY A 313 -5.41 -6.25 -30.31
CA GLY A 313 -5.51 -4.82 -30.60
C GLY A 313 -4.46 -3.94 -29.92
N ASP A 314 -3.51 -4.52 -29.19
CA ASP A 314 -2.40 -3.85 -28.53
C ASP A 314 -1.08 -4.26 -29.19
N VAL A 315 -0.25 -3.30 -29.61
CA VAL A 315 1.04 -3.64 -30.24
C VAL A 315 2.04 -4.06 -29.15
N GLU A 316 2.37 -5.35 -29.10
CA GLU A 316 3.27 -5.96 -28.11
C GLU A 316 4.69 -6.19 -28.67
N GLU A 317 5.65 -6.59 -27.82
CA GLU A 317 7.04 -6.81 -28.25
C GLU A 317 7.14 -7.99 -29.25
N GLY A 318 7.58 -7.69 -30.47
CA GLY A 318 7.66 -8.65 -31.59
C GLY A 318 6.64 -8.41 -32.71
N GLU A 319 5.64 -7.57 -32.46
CA GLU A 319 4.63 -7.14 -33.43
C GLU A 319 5.00 -5.77 -34.03
N GLN A 320 4.56 -5.53 -35.26
CA GLN A 320 4.70 -4.20 -35.90
C GLN A 320 3.37 -3.43 -35.93
N CYS A 321 2.26 -4.14 -35.73
CA CYS A 321 0.91 -3.63 -35.71
C CYS A 321 -0.01 -4.71 -35.11
N ASP A 322 -1.12 -4.30 -34.49
CA ASP A 322 -2.20 -5.20 -34.10
C ASP A 322 -3.53 -4.46 -34.32
N CYS A 323 -4.33 -4.98 -35.24
CA CYS A 323 -5.61 -4.40 -35.62
C CYS A 323 -6.82 -5.13 -35.01
N GLY A 324 -6.59 -6.11 -34.13
CA GLY A 324 -7.60 -7.02 -33.58
C GLY A 324 -7.72 -8.33 -34.37
N GLY A 325 -8.76 -9.12 -34.11
CA GLY A 325 -9.04 -10.34 -34.87
C GLY A 325 -9.36 -10.08 -36.36
N GLN A 326 -9.44 -11.14 -37.17
CA GLN A 326 -9.65 -11.06 -38.63
C GLN A 326 -10.83 -10.16 -39.05
N GLU A 327 -11.99 -10.27 -38.39
CA GLU A 327 -13.16 -9.44 -38.71
C GLU A 327 -12.94 -7.96 -38.35
N ALA A 328 -12.28 -7.70 -37.22
CA ALA A 328 -11.98 -6.34 -36.77
C ALA A 328 -10.98 -5.64 -37.71
N CYS A 329 -9.94 -6.35 -38.14
CA CYS A 329 -8.99 -5.85 -39.13
C CYS A 329 -9.64 -5.66 -40.51
N ALA A 330 -10.52 -6.57 -40.94
CA ALA A 330 -11.23 -6.45 -42.21
C ALA A 330 -12.21 -5.26 -42.24
N ALA A 331 -12.74 -4.87 -41.08
CA ALA A 331 -13.63 -3.71 -40.94
C ALA A 331 -12.88 -2.36 -40.96
N ARG A 332 -11.55 -2.34 -40.82
CA ARG A 332 -10.78 -1.09 -40.86
C ARG A 332 -10.72 -0.50 -42.27
N PRO A 333 -10.72 0.84 -42.42
CA PRO A 333 -10.72 1.50 -43.73
C PRO A 333 -9.48 1.20 -44.57
N SER A 334 -8.35 0.90 -43.92
CA SER A 334 -7.06 0.63 -44.57
C SER A 334 -6.47 -0.64 -43.98
N GLN A 335 -6.14 -1.60 -44.84
CA GLN A 335 -5.62 -2.91 -44.47
C GLN A 335 -4.09 -2.86 -44.36
N CYS A 336 -3.60 -2.10 -43.39
CA CYS A 336 -2.16 -1.86 -43.22
C CYS A 336 -1.47 -2.97 -42.43
N CYS A 337 -2.23 -3.70 -41.62
CA CYS A 337 -1.76 -4.78 -40.77
C CYS A 337 -2.30 -6.14 -41.24
N ASN A 338 -1.47 -7.18 -41.13
CA ASN A 338 -1.88 -8.55 -41.34
C ASN A 338 -2.34 -9.18 -40.01
N PRO A 339 -3.63 -9.55 -39.88
CA PRO A 339 -4.22 -10.05 -38.62
C PRO A 339 -3.66 -11.39 -38.13
N ASP A 340 -3.05 -12.19 -39.02
CA ASP A 340 -2.55 -13.52 -38.65
C ASP A 340 -1.10 -13.47 -38.15
N THR A 341 -0.39 -12.38 -38.44
CA THR A 341 1.06 -12.25 -38.20
C THR A 341 1.46 -11.01 -37.41
N CYS A 342 0.53 -10.07 -37.24
CA CYS A 342 0.75 -8.78 -36.58
C CYS A 342 1.97 -8.03 -37.13
N ARG A 343 2.08 -8.10 -38.47
CA ARG A 343 3.10 -7.41 -39.26
C ARG A 343 2.45 -6.51 -40.29
N LEU A 344 3.16 -5.43 -40.62
CA LEU A 344 2.71 -4.50 -41.63
C LEU A 344 2.69 -5.19 -43.00
N GLN A 345 1.65 -4.90 -43.78
CA GLN A 345 1.58 -5.35 -45.16
C GLN A 345 2.67 -4.68 -46.01
N PRO A 346 3.16 -5.33 -47.07
CA PRO A 346 4.13 -4.73 -47.97
C PRO A 346 3.66 -3.37 -48.50
N GLY A 347 4.49 -2.34 -48.31
CA GLY A 347 4.16 -0.96 -48.70
C GLY A 347 3.49 -0.11 -47.61
N SER A 348 3.16 -0.69 -46.46
CA SER A 348 2.63 0.03 -45.29
C SER A 348 3.77 0.48 -44.38
N ALA A 349 3.74 1.75 -43.97
CA ALA A 349 4.67 2.33 -43.00
C ALA A 349 4.08 2.39 -41.58
N CYS A 350 2.76 2.37 -41.46
CA CYS A 350 2.04 2.40 -40.19
C CYS A 350 0.66 1.72 -40.31
N ASP A 351 0.03 1.43 -39.17
CA ASP A 351 -1.34 0.90 -39.09
C ASP A 351 -2.25 1.81 -38.24
N THR A 352 -1.85 2.08 -36.99
CA THR A 352 -2.61 2.91 -36.04
C THR A 352 -1.81 4.10 -35.55
N GLY A 353 -2.49 5.24 -35.37
CA GLY A 353 -1.97 6.40 -34.66
C GLY A 353 -2.46 7.72 -35.24
N PRO A 354 -2.41 8.81 -34.46
CA PRO A 354 -2.87 10.14 -34.90
C PRO A 354 -2.02 10.72 -36.05
N CYS A 355 -0.85 10.15 -36.32
CA CYS A 355 0.02 10.49 -37.45
C CYS A 355 0.09 9.40 -38.52
N CYS A 356 -0.91 8.51 -38.57
CA CYS A 356 -1.03 7.49 -39.62
C CYS A 356 -2.30 7.72 -40.43
N GLU A 357 -2.14 7.86 -41.76
CA GLU A 357 -3.26 7.98 -42.69
C GLU A 357 -2.99 7.10 -43.92
N ALA A 358 -3.96 6.28 -44.30
CA ALA A 358 -3.85 5.38 -45.46
C ALA A 358 -2.54 4.55 -45.48
N CYS A 359 -2.16 3.99 -44.33
CA CYS A 359 -0.95 3.19 -44.12
C CYS A 359 0.38 3.95 -44.28
N ALA A 360 0.36 5.27 -44.40
CA ALA A 360 1.53 6.12 -44.54
C ALA A 360 1.63 7.12 -43.37
N PHE A 361 2.87 7.51 -43.02
CA PHE A 361 3.07 8.58 -42.05
C PHE A 361 2.56 9.89 -42.62
N ILE A 362 1.79 10.61 -41.81
CA ILE A 362 1.35 11.95 -42.13
C ILE A 362 2.59 12.86 -42.26
N PRO A 363 2.69 13.70 -43.30
CA PRO A 363 3.83 14.59 -43.51
C PRO A 363 4.14 15.47 -42.31
N LYS A 364 5.42 15.83 -42.17
CA LYS A 364 5.89 16.71 -41.11
C LYS A 364 5.12 18.03 -41.10
N GLY A 365 4.63 18.43 -39.93
CA GLY A 365 3.99 19.73 -39.71
C GLY A 365 2.45 19.71 -39.71
N GLN A 366 1.82 18.54 -39.87
CA GLN A 366 0.38 18.40 -39.61
C GLN A 366 0.11 18.33 -38.09
N ILE A 367 -0.87 19.07 -37.59
CA ILE A 367 -1.25 19.03 -36.17
C ILE A 367 -1.90 17.67 -35.84
N CYS A 368 -1.33 16.94 -34.87
CA CYS A 368 -1.88 15.68 -34.38
C CYS A 368 -2.56 15.80 -33.01
N ARG A 369 -2.18 16.78 -32.19
CA ARG A 369 -2.88 17.16 -30.96
C ARG A 369 -3.06 18.67 -30.93
N GLY A 370 -4.31 19.10 -30.71
CA GLY A 370 -4.64 20.51 -30.55
C GLY A 370 -4.39 20.98 -29.14
N SER A 371 -4.03 22.26 -28.99
CA SER A 371 -3.90 22.91 -27.68
C SER A 371 -5.25 22.98 -26.97
N ILE A 372 -5.30 22.61 -25.70
CA ILE A 372 -6.51 22.60 -24.87
C ILE A 372 -6.77 23.97 -24.23
N ASP A 373 -5.71 24.74 -23.97
CA ASP A 373 -5.74 26.01 -23.24
C ASP A 373 -4.62 26.94 -23.73
N GLU A 374 -4.68 28.24 -23.42
CA GLU A 374 -3.62 29.19 -23.82
C GLU A 374 -2.23 28.84 -23.25
N CYS A 375 -2.19 28.00 -22.21
CA CYS A 375 -0.97 27.47 -21.59
C CYS A 375 -0.49 26.13 -22.18
N ASP A 376 -1.16 25.61 -23.21
CA ASP A 376 -0.87 24.32 -23.85
C ASP A 376 -0.39 24.52 -25.30
N LEU A 377 0.47 23.64 -25.80
CA LEU A 377 1.01 23.75 -27.17
C LEU A 377 0.28 22.84 -28.15
N HIS A 378 0.55 23.03 -29.45
CA HIS A 378 0.13 22.08 -30.48
C HIS A 378 1.29 21.16 -30.81
N GLU A 379 1.01 19.89 -31.04
CA GLU A 379 1.98 18.90 -31.47
C GLU A 379 1.73 18.53 -32.91
N TYR A 380 2.84 18.27 -33.60
CA TYR A 380 2.86 18.04 -35.01
C TYR A 380 3.42 16.66 -35.31
N CYS A 381 2.87 16.01 -36.34
CA CYS A 381 3.48 14.84 -36.92
C CYS A 381 4.89 15.18 -37.41
N ASN A 382 5.84 14.28 -37.17
CA ASN A 382 7.24 14.47 -37.58
C ASN A 382 7.54 13.90 -38.98
N GLY A 383 6.58 13.18 -39.59
CA GLY A 383 6.74 12.54 -40.90
C GLY A 383 7.43 11.18 -40.88
N SER A 384 7.80 10.65 -39.71
CA SER A 384 8.54 9.39 -39.59
C SER A 384 7.98 8.44 -38.53
N SER A 385 6.88 8.80 -37.87
CA SER A 385 6.22 8.00 -36.85
C SER A 385 4.70 8.12 -36.96
N ALA A 386 4.00 7.05 -36.59
CA ALA A 386 2.55 7.01 -36.47
C ALA A 386 2.05 7.67 -35.17
N ALA A 387 2.91 7.76 -34.17
CA ALA A 387 2.63 8.44 -32.91
C ALA A 387 2.79 9.95 -33.06
N CYS A 388 1.94 10.69 -32.35
CA CYS A 388 2.15 12.13 -32.14
C CYS A 388 3.38 12.32 -31.23
N GLN A 389 4.00 13.49 -31.29
CA GLN A 389 5.09 13.82 -30.36
C GLN A 389 4.57 13.83 -28.91
N GLU A 390 5.48 13.79 -27.95
CA GLU A 390 5.14 13.94 -26.53
C GLU A 390 4.37 15.25 -26.29
N ASP A 391 3.46 15.23 -25.33
CA ASP A 391 2.64 16.38 -24.95
C ASP A 391 3.52 17.44 -24.26
N PHE A 392 3.70 18.58 -24.92
CA PHE A 392 4.45 19.71 -24.39
C PHE A 392 3.52 20.87 -24.08
N HIS A 393 3.81 21.56 -22.99
CA HIS A 393 3.02 22.71 -22.58
C HIS A 393 3.90 23.93 -22.32
N ILE A 394 3.27 25.10 -22.22
CA ILE A 394 3.95 26.34 -21.86
C ILE A 394 4.52 26.20 -20.45
N GLN A 395 5.76 26.67 -20.30
CA GLN A 395 6.51 26.57 -19.05
C GLN A 395 5.76 27.22 -17.88
N ASP A 396 5.81 26.55 -16.73
CA ASP A 396 5.21 27.04 -15.49
C ASP A 396 5.71 28.45 -15.15
N GLY A 397 4.77 29.34 -14.81
CA GLY A 397 5.05 30.74 -14.53
C GLY A 397 4.92 31.69 -15.73
N HIS A 398 4.62 31.20 -16.94
CA HIS A 398 4.24 32.08 -18.04
C HIS A 398 2.91 32.80 -17.72
N PRO A 399 2.81 34.13 -17.88
CA PRO A 399 1.56 34.84 -17.66
C PRO A 399 0.48 34.43 -18.66
N CYS A 400 -0.76 34.30 -18.19
CA CYS A 400 -1.93 33.91 -18.98
C CYS A 400 -3.17 34.72 -18.52
N GLY A 401 -4.28 34.61 -19.25
CA GLY A 401 -5.55 35.27 -18.95
C GLY A 401 -5.42 36.79 -18.91
N GLN A 402 -4.86 37.37 -19.97
CA GLN A 402 -4.53 38.80 -20.06
C GLN A 402 -3.55 39.27 -18.97
N ASN A 403 -2.51 38.47 -18.69
CA ASN A 403 -1.48 38.72 -17.67
C ASN A 403 -1.99 38.77 -16.21
N GLN A 404 -3.17 38.19 -15.94
CA GLN A 404 -3.71 38.14 -14.57
C GLN A 404 -3.30 36.87 -13.84
N TRP A 405 -2.95 35.80 -14.57
CA TRP A 405 -2.76 34.46 -14.04
C TRP A 405 -1.45 33.84 -14.55
N LEU A 406 -1.12 32.64 -14.07
CA LEU A 406 0.08 31.92 -14.45
C LEU A 406 -0.27 30.52 -14.99
N CYS A 407 0.46 30.10 -16.03
CA CYS A 407 0.46 28.73 -16.49
C CYS A 407 1.11 27.82 -15.43
N VAL A 408 0.45 26.71 -15.10
CA VAL A 408 1.03 25.65 -14.26
C VAL A 408 0.55 24.30 -14.78
N GLY A 409 1.47 23.42 -15.18
CA GLY A 409 1.16 22.10 -15.72
C GLY A 409 0.31 22.15 -16.99
N GLY A 410 0.54 23.15 -17.84
CA GLY A 410 -0.14 23.34 -19.11
C GLY A 410 -1.54 23.95 -19.05
N ILE A 411 -1.97 24.45 -17.89
CA ILE A 411 -3.28 25.08 -17.72
C ILE A 411 -3.11 26.49 -17.12
N CYS A 412 -3.87 27.45 -17.62
CA CYS A 412 -3.95 28.78 -17.02
C CYS A 412 -4.70 28.73 -15.68
N VAL A 413 -3.99 28.98 -14.57
CA VAL A 413 -4.57 28.92 -13.23
C VAL A 413 -5.33 30.20 -12.91
N ASP A 414 -6.57 30.28 -13.40
CA ASP A 414 -7.52 31.36 -13.12
C ASP A 414 -7.87 31.43 -11.62
N GLY A 415 -7.43 32.49 -10.94
CA GLY A 415 -7.68 32.69 -9.52
C GLY A 415 -9.12 33.04 -9.17
N ILE A 416 -9.95 33.47 -10.12
CA ILE A 416 -11.38 33.76 -9.91
C ILE A 416 -12.19 32.45 -9.98
N LYS A 417 -11.92 31.59 -10.97
CA LYS A 417 -12.62 30.30 -11.10
C LYS A 417 -12.41 29.39 -9.89
N ASN A 418 -11.22 29.45 -9.29
CA ASN A 418 -10.83 28.58 -8.19
C ASN A 418 -11.05 29.19 -6.79
N VAL A 419 -11.53 30.44 -6.70
CA VAL A 419 -11.64 31.17 -5.43
C VAL A 419 -12.46 30.41 -4.37
N LYS A 420 -13.47 29.66 -4.80
CA LYS A 420 -14.36 28.87 -3.92
C LYS A 420 -13.74 27.58 -3.40
N CYS A 421 -12.56 27.18 -3.89
CA CYS A 421 -11.86 25.97 -3.50
C CYS A 421 -10.52 26.25 -2.78
N GLY A 422 -10.22 27.52 -2.54
CA GLY A 422 -9.01 27.97 -1.85
C GLY A 422 -9.11 27.89 -0.33
N LYS A 423 -8.68 28.97 0.35
CA LYS A 423 -8.73 29.05 1.82
C LYS A 423 -10.18 29.14 2.32
N LEU A 424 -10.48 28.43 3.40
CA LEU A 424 -11.76 28.51 4.09
C LEU A 424 -11.85 29.84 4.84
N LEU A 425 -12.92 30.59 4.58
CA LEU A 425 -13.24 31.85 5.25
C LEU A 425 -14.62 31.73 5.91
N CYS A 426 -14.72 32.13 7.18
CA CYS A 426 -15.95 32.08 7.96
C CYS A 426 -16.32 33.48 8.46
N THR A 427 -17.61 33.77 8.63
CA THR A 427 -18.04 34.99 9.32
C THR A 427 -17.88 34.82 10.83
N TYR A 428 -17.40 35.86 11.51
CA TYR A 428 -17.17 35.87 12.95
C TYR A 428 -17.87 37.06 13.60
N ASP A 429 -18.73 36.79 14.57
CA ASP A 429 -19.66 37.75 15.19
C ASP A 429 -19.40 37.94 16.69
N LYS A 430 -18.37 37.29 17.24
CA LYS A 430 -18.04 37.38 18.67
C LYS A 430 -17.10 38.54 18.96
N SER A 431 -17.17 39.04 20.19
CA SER A 431 -16.33 40.14 20.71
C SER A 431 -14.92 39.71 21.11
N ASN A 432 -14.68 38.41 21.32
CA ASN A 432 -13.38 37.89 21.74
C ASN A 432 -12.50 37.55 20.55
N VAL A 433 -11.18 37.56 20.72
CA VAL A 433 -10.24 37.12 19.67
C VAL A 433 -10.36 35.60 19.49
N PHE A 434 -10.62 35.15 18.26
CA PHE A 434 -10.51 33.75 17.88
C PHE A 434 -9.04 33.31 17.91
N THR A 435 -8.75 32.27 18.69
CA THR A 435 -7.40 31.72 18.85
C THR A 435 -7.42 30.23 18.57
N ILE A 436 -6.44 29.77 17.80
CA ILE A 436 -6.20 28.36 17.53
C ILE A 436 -4.71 28.09 17.75
N PRO A 437 -4.34 26.98 18.43
CA PRO A 437 -2.94 26.63 18.62
C PRO A 437 -2.27 26.35 17.26
N ASN A 438 -1.05 26.86 17.10
CA ASN A 438 -0.20 26.66 15.92
C ASN A 438 -0.77 27.21 14.59
N ALA A 439 -1.75 28.11 14.65
CA ALA A 439 -2.27 28.82 13.48
C ALA A 439 -2.28 30.33 13.70
N SER A 440 -1.92 31.07 12.65
CA SER A 440 -2.22 32.48 12.53
C SER A 440 -3.68 32.66 12.12
N VAL A 441 -4.41 33.55 12.80
CA VAL A 441 -5.79 33.87 12.44
C VAL A 441 -5.78 35.17 11.63
N LEU A 442 -6.27 35.10 10.40
CA LEU A 442 -6.45 36.27 9.55
C LEU A 442 -7.84 36.85 9.76
N TYR A 443 -7.90 38.14 10.08
CA TYR A 443 -9.15 38.89 10.20
C TYR A 443 -9.28 39.84 9.02
N SER A 444 -10.45 39.89 8.40
CA SER A 444 -10.73 40.79 7.28
C SER A 444 -12.15 41.32 7.38
N ASN A 445 -12.32 42.64 7.30
CA ASN A 445 -13.65 43.25 7.28
C ASN A 445 -14.13 43.38 5.83
N VAL A 446 -15.23 42.70 5.50
CA VAL A 446 -15.86 42.76 4.18
C VAL A 446 -17.30 43.23 4.34
N ASN A 447 -17.60 44.44 3.87
CA ASN A 447 -18.93 45.06 3.93
C ASN A 447 -19.55 45.07 5.35
N GLY A 448 -18.75 45.33 6.38
CA GLY A 448 -19.20 45.39 7.77
C GLY A 448 -19.34 44.03 8.45
N LYS A 449 -19.00 42.93 7.76
CA LYS A 449 -18.89 41.59 8.37
C LYS A 449 -17.42 41.24 8.56
N LEU A 450 -17.08 40.82 9.77
CA LEU A 450 -15.75 40.31 10.06
C LEU A 450 -15.64 38.87 9.56
N CYS A 451 -14.74 38.63 8.64
CA CYS A 451 -14.38 37.32 8.11
C CYS A 451 -13.08 36.85 8.78
N VAL A 452 -13.03 35.58 9.15
CA VAL A 452 -11.87 34.92 9.75
C VAL A 452 -11.41 33.76 8.88
N GLY A 453 -10.10 33.66 8.72
CA GLY A 453 -9.41 32.55 8.06
C GLY A 453 -8.23 32.07 8.90
N LEU A 454 -7.74 30.88 8.60
CA LEU A 454 -6.56 30.31 9.27
C LEU A 454 -5.37 30.24 8.32
N ASP A 455 -4.18 30.46 8.88
CA ASP A 455 -2.90 30.12 8.26
C ASP A 455 -2.14 29.22 9.20
N TYR A 456 -1.91 27.98 8.79
CA TYR A 456 -0.92 27.14 9.46
C TYR A 456 0.40 27.27 8.73
N ALA A 457 1.51 27.11 9.46
CA ALA A 457 2.83 27.04 8.85
C ALA A 457 2.91 25.88 7.84
N TYR A 458 3.75 26.05 6.82
CA TYR A 458 3.97 25.01 5.81
C TYR A 458 4.42 23.71 6.47
N GLY A 459 3.68 22.62 6.22
CA GLY A 459 3.96 21.29 6.78
C GLY A 459 3.29 20.97 8.12
N ASP A 460 2.49 21.88 8.68
CA ASP A 460 1.70 21.59 9.89
C ASP A 460 0.64 20.50 9.60
N GLU A 461 0.47 19.56 10.53
CA GLU A 461 -0.47 18.44 10.41
C GLU A 461 -1.92 18.90 10.25
N ASN A 462 -2.26 20.07 10.78
CA ASN A 462 -3.58 20.67 10.71
C ASN A 462 -3.75 21.60 9.51
N SER A 463 -2.73 21.76 8.66
CA SER A 463 -2.78 22.63 7.47
C SER A 463 -3.94 22.28 6.54
N ALA A 464 -4.40 21.02 6.50
CA ALA A 464 -5.59 20.62 5.74
C ALA A 464 -6.88 21.34 6.20
N LYS A 465 -6.96 21.78 7.46
CA LYS A 465 -8.14 22.47 8.03
C LYS A 465 -8.29 23.91 7.52
N MET A 466 -7.26 24.50 6.89
CA MET A 466 -7.34 25.86 6.35
C MET A 466 -7.96 25.91 4.95
N TRP A 467 -8.12 24.77 4.27
CA TRP A 467 -8.57 24.69 2.88
C TRP A 467 -10.01 24.18 2.78
N ILE A 468 -10.70 24.55 1.70
CA ILE A 468 -11.98 23.96 1.34
C ILE A 468 -11.76 22.49 0.98
N LYS A 469 -12.63 21.60 1.49
CA LYS A 469 -12.52 20.16 1.29
C LYS A 469 -12.86 19.76 -0.15
N ASP A 470 -12.16 18.75 -0.65
CA ASP A 470 -12.51 18.11 -1.92
C ASP A 470 -13.96 17.57 -1.89
N GLY A 471 -14.66 17.67 -3.02
CA GLY A 471 -16.08 17.38 -3.16
C GLY A 471 -17.02 18.55 -2.81
N THR A 472 -16.50 19.65 -2.24
CA THR A 472 -17.34 20.84 -1.95
C THR A 472 -17.84 21.49 -3.25
N VAL A 473 -19.13 21.79 -3.33
CA VAL A 473 -19.72 22.42 -4.51
C VAL A 473 -19.15 23.83 -4.70
N CYS A 474 -18.59 24.09 -5.88
CA CYS A 474 -18.02 25.40 -6.24
C CYS A 474 -18.75 26.07 -7.42
N GLY A 475 -19.56 25.33 -8.16
CA GLY A 475 -20.38 25.86 -9.25
C GLY A 475 -21.41 24.85 -9.73
N GLU A 476 -22.21 25.23 -10.73
CA GLU A 476 -23.15 24.32 -11.37
C GLU A 476 -22.39 23.15 -12.02
N ARG A 477 -22.73 21.92 -11.63
CA ARG A 477 -22.01 20.68 -12.01
C ARG A 477 -20.51 20.70 -11.71
N LYS A 478 -20.03 21.51 -10.76
CA LYS A 478 -18.62 21.61 -10.39
C LYS A 478 -18.37 21.38 -8.89
N ALA A 479 -17.28 20.71 -8.58
CA ALA A 479 -16.84 20.45 -7.22
C ALA A 479 -15.34 20.71 -7.05
N CYS A 480 -14.94 21.06 -5.83
CA CYS A 480 -13.55 21.28 -5.48
C CYS A 480 -12.77 19.98 -5.55
N ARG A 481 -11.60 20.01 -6.18
CA ARG A 481 -10.63 18.92 -6.17
C ARG A 481 -9.23 19.52 -6.24
N ASN A 482 -8.35 19.15 -5.32
CA ASN A 482 -6.99 19.69 -5.25
C ASN A 482 -6.94 21.23 -5.31
N LYS A 483 -7.85 21.89 -4.59
CA LYS A 483 -7.99 23.37 -4.54
C LYS A 483 -8.45 24.04 -5.85
N ALA A 484 -8.81 23.26 -6.86
CA ALA A 484 -9.39 23.76 -8.11
C ALA A 484 -10.89 23.46 -8.19
N CYS A 485 -11.66 24.32 -8.86
CA CYS A 485 -13.07 24.12 -9.13
C CYS A 485 -13.26 23.42 -10.48
N VAL A 486 -13.38 22.08 -10.44
CA VAL A 486 -13.42 21.24 -11.64
C VAL A 486 -14.82 20.66 -11.88
N ASP A 487 -15.05 20.14 -13.08
CA ASP A 487 -16.30 19.45 -13.41
C ASP A 487 -16.52 18.23 -12.50
N SER A 488 -17.73 18.06 -11.96
CA SER A 488 -18.08 17.02 -10.99
C SER A 488 -18.11 15.59 -11.57
N SER A 489 -17.93 15.42 -12.88
CA SER A 489 -17.80 14.11 -13.55
C SER A 489 -16.76 13.18 -12.92
N PHE A 490 -15.70 13.71 -12.28
CA PHE A 490 -14.72 12.88 -11.57
C PHE A 490 -15.32 12.06 -10.42
N LEU A 491 -16.46 12.47 -9.87
CA LEU A 491 -17.18 11.72 -8.84
C LEU A 491 -17.83 10.44 -9.42
N ARG A 492 -17.85 10.28 -10.76
CA ARG A 492 -18.44 9.15 -11.49
C ARG A 492 -19.82 8.78 -10.94
N TYR A 493 -20.62 9.81 -10.68
CA TYR A 493 -21.97 9.70 -10.16
C TYR A 493 -22.92 9.31 -11.29
N ASP A 494 -23.23 8.02 -11.37
CA ASP A 494 -24.15 7.42 -12.34
C ASP A 494 -25.56 7.23 -11.75
N CYS A 495 -25.79 7.70 -10.53
CA CYS A 495 -27.04 7.52 -9.80
C CYS A 495 -28.04 8.66 -10.02
N THR A 496 -28.42 8.86 -11.28
CA THR A 496 -29.53 9.76 -11.62
C THR A 496 -30.84 9.27 -11.00
N SER A 497 -31.80 10.16 -10.78
CA SER A 497 -33.09 9.81 -10.18
C SER A 497 -33.81 8.70 -11.00
N ILE A 498 -33.62 8.72 -12.33
CA ILE A 498 -34.08 7.71 -13.29
C ILE A 498 -33.55 6.30 -12.96
N LYS A 499 -32.31 6.17 -12.47
CA LYS A 499 -31.71 4.85 -12.16
C LYS A 499 -32.52 4.06 -11.12
N CYS A 500 -33.20 4.78 -10.23
CA CYS A 500 -34.09 4.22 -9.21
C CYS A 500 -35.56 4.54 -9.49
N HIS A 501 -35.92 4.75 -10.76
CA HIS A 501 -37.28 5.09 -11.21
C HIS A 501 -37.93 6.25 -10.45
N ASP A 502 -37.14 7.22 -9.98
CA ASP A 502 -37.57 8.33 -9.12
C ASP A 502 -38.21 7.90 -7.77
N GLN A 503 -38.05 6.63 -7.39
CA GLN A 503 -38.66 6.01 -6.21
C GLN A 503 -37.62 5.47 -5.22
N GLY A 504 -36.40 5.99 -5.30
CA GLY A 504 -35.32 5.63 -4.39
C GLY A 504 -34.07 6.47 -4.59
N VAL A 505 -33.07 6.21 -3.74
CA VAL A 505 -31.76 6.86 -3.78
C VAL A 505 -30.66 5.81 -3.75
N CYS A 506 -29.59 6.02 -4.50
CA CYS A 506 -28.46 5.10 -4.46
C CYS A 506 -27.74 5.12 -3.10
N ASN A 507 -27.37 3.94 -2.63
CA ASN A 507 -26.44 3.79 -1.51
C ASN A 507 -24.96 3.91 -1.97
N ASN A 508 -24.01 3.74 -1.05
CA ASN A 508 -22.57 3.81 -1.30
C ASN A 508 -22.02 2.67 -2.20
N LYS A 509 -22.83 1.64 -2.51
CA LYS A 509 -22.51 0.58 -3.48
C LYS A 509 -23.15 0.83 -4.85
N LYS A 510 -23.79 1.98 -5.06
CA LYS A 510 -24.52 2.35 -6.28
C LYS A 510 -25.77 1.52 -6.56
N HIS A 511 -26.32 0.84 -5.55
CA HIS A 511 -27.60 0.14 -5.62
C HIS A 511 -28.74 1.02 -5.11
N CYS A 512 -29.93 0.89 -5.68
CA CYS A 512 -31.07 1.68 -5.25
C CYS A 512 -31.55 1.25 -3.85
N HIS A 513 -31.80 2.25 -3.03
CA HIS A 513 -32.53 2.16 -1.79
C HIS A 513 -33.91 2.76 -2.03
N CYS A 514 -34.89 1.89 -2.19
CA CYS A 514 -36.24 2.23 -2.57
C CYS A 514 -37.02 2.81 -1.39
N ASN A 515 -37.88 3.79 -1.70
CA ASN A 515 -38.86 4.32 -0.77
C ASN A 515 -39.83 3.21 -0.33
N PRO A 516 -40.55 3.41 0.79
CA PRO A 516 -41.63 2.52 1.18
C PRO A 516 -42.59 2.27 0.02
N THR A 517 -43.13 1.06 -0.05
CA THR A 517 -43.94 0.49 -1.14
C THR A 517 -43.18 0.08 -2.41
N TYR A 518 -41.91 0.42 -2.61
CA TYR A 518 -41.16 0.03 -3.81
C TYR A 518 -40.13 -1.07 -3.55
N LEU A 519 -39.94 -1.94 -4.55
CA LEU A 519 -39.10 -3.13 -4.46
C LEU A 519 -37.68 -2.90 -5.05
N PRO A 520 -36.61 -3.36 -4.38
CA PRO A 520 -35.29 -3.50 -4.98
C PRO A 520 -35.31 -4.50 -6.16
N PRO A 521 -34.36 -4.43 -7.12
CA PRO A 521 -33.10 -3.67 -7.08
C PRO A 521 -33.16 -2.25 -7.67
N ASN A 522 -34.23 -1.89 -8.40
CA ASN A 522 -34.30 -0.67 -9.20
C ASN A 522 -35.52 0.22 -8.86
N CYS A 523 -36.36 -0.18 -7.90
CA CYS A 523 -37.56 0.56 -7.46
C CYS A 523 -38.63 0.74 -8.54
N GLU A 524 -38.66 -0.15 -9.54
CA GLU A 524 -39.62 -0.09 -10.64
C GLU A 524 -41.02 -0.56 -10.23
N HIS A 525 -41.08 -1.60 -9.40
CA HIS A 525 -42.34 -2.22 -8.99
C HIS A 525 -42.71 -1.83 -7.57
N SER A 526 -44.01 -1.61 -7.35
CA SER A 526 -44.55 -1.33 -6.02
C SER A 526 -45.42 -2.47 -5.48
N VAL A 527 -45.29 -2.73 -4.19
CA VAL A 527 -46.13 -3.65 -3.41
C VAL A 527 -46.68 -2.90 -2.20
N PRO A 528 -48.02 -2.82 -2.04
CA PRO A 528 -48.63 -2.20 -0.87
C PRO A 528 -48.16 -2.83 0.43
N GLY A 529 -47.76 -2.00 1.40
CA GLY A 529 -47.28 -2.46 2.71
C GLY A 529 -45.81 -2.89 2.76
N TRP A 530 -45.06 -2.79 1.66
CA TRP A 530 -43.61 -3.03 1.68
C TRP A 530 -42.87 -1.87 2.36
N GLU A 531 -41.89 -2.17 3.20
CA GLU A 531 -41.15 -1.12 3.96
C GLU A 531 -40.11 -0.37 3.12
N GLY A 532 -39.81 -0.85 1.90
CA GLY A 532 -38.77 -0.31 1.03
C GLY A 532 -37.41 -0.97 1.30
N GLY A 533 -36.33 -0.28 0.96
CA GLY A 533 -34.96 -0.73 1.22
C GLY A 533 -34.17 -1.05 -0.04
N SER A 534 -33.05 -1.76 0.13
CA SER A 534 -32.13 -2.11 -0.95
C SER A 534 -31.83 -3.61 -0.94
N ILE A 535 -31.29 -4.14 -2.05
CA ILE A 535 -30.75 -5.51 -2.10
C ILE A 535 -29.64 -5.75 -1.07
N ASP A 536 -28.99 -4.68 -0.60
CA ASP A 536 -27.95 -4.73 0.44
C ASP A 536 -28.52 -4.75 1.86
N SER A 537 -29.80 -4.44 2.06
CA SER A 537 -30.42 -4.27 3.39
C SER A 537 -31.18 -5.52 3.86
N GLY A 538 -31.03 -6.65 3.17
CA GLY A 538 -31.65 -7.94 3.55
C GLY A 538 -33.16 -8.02 3.33
N ASN A 539 -33.79 -6.98 2.78
CA ASN A 539 -35.22 -6.94 2.50
C ASN A 539 -35.48 -7.34 1.03
N PHE A 540 -35.50 -8.64 0.77
CA PHE A 540 -35.69 -9.20 -0.57
C PHE A 540 -37.18 -9.35 -0.89
N PRO A 541 -37.63 -9.03 -2.13
CA PRO A 541 -39.01 -9.24 -2.52
C PRO A 541 -39.44 -10.70 -2.31
N PRO A 542 -40.67 -10.96 -1.83
CA PRO A 542 -41.16 -12.32 -1.64
C PRO A 542 -41.15 -13.08 -2.97
N SER A 543 -40.73 -14.34 -2.93
CA SER A 543 -40.90 -15.28 -4.03
C SER A 543 -42.38 -15.33 -4.42
N VAL A 544 -42.68 -14.99 -5.67
CA VAL A 544 -44.03 -14.98 -6.24
C VAL A 544 -44.76 -16.30 -5.92
N PRO A 545 -45.99 -16.27 -5.38
CA PRO A 545 -46.80 -17.48 -5.21
C PRO A 545 -47.10 -18.13 -6.58
N PRO A 546 -47.12 -19.47 -6.68
CA PRO A 546 -47.44 -20.15 -7.94
C PRO A 546 -48.92 -19.88 -8.30
N GLY A 547 -49.17 -18.96 -9.23
CA GLY A 547 -50.55 -18.66 -9.66
C GLY A 547 -50.78 -17.53 -10.67
N LEU A 548 -49.77 -16.76 -11.09
CA LEU A 548 -49.93 -15.77 -12.17
C LEU A 548 -48.85 -15.97 -13.23
N THR A 549 -49.25 -16.54 -14.35
CA THR A 549 -48.46 -16.82 -15.56
C THR A 549 -48.07 -15.54 -16.28
N GLY A 550 -46.78 -15.28 -16.51
CA GLY A 550 -46.39 -14.22 -17.45
C GLY A 550 -44.94 -13.74 -17.60
N ILE A 551 -43.90 -14.27 -16.93
CA ILE A 551 -42.51 -13.79 -17.14
C ILE A 551 -41.50 -14.97 -17.19
N PRO A 552 -40.51 -14.99 -18.13
CA PRO A 552 -39.56 -16.11 -18.28
C PRO A 552 -38.54 -16.22 -17.14
N HIS A 553 -38.18 -17.48 -16.84
CA HIS A 553 -37.32 -17.97 -15.77
C HIS A 553 -35.90 -17.37 -15.71
N LEU A 554 -35.39 -17.16 -14.49
CA LEU A 554 -33.96 -17.10 -14.14
C LEU A 554 -33.64 -18.23 -13.13
N PRO A 555 -32.48 -18.92 -13.21
CA PRO A 555 -32.21 -20.11 -12.40
C PRO A 555 -31.91 -19.76 -10.94
N GLY A 556 -32.56 -20.47 -10.03
CA GLY A 556 -32.54 -20.22 -8.60
C GLY A 556 -31.18 -20.47 -7.91
N ARG A 557 -30.91 -19.67 -6.87
CA ARG A 557 -29.83 -19.90 -5.91
C ARG A 557 -30.42 -20.22 -4.54
N ARG A 558 -29.84 -21.24 -3.90
CA ARG A 558 -30.32 -21.94 -2.69
C ARG A 558 -30.47 -21.02 -1.48
N TYR A 559 -31.62 -21.14 -0.82
CA TYR A 559 -31.97 -20.51 0.47
C TYR A 559 -31.31 -21.30 1.62
N ILE A 560 -30.51 -20.63 2.44
CA ILE A 560 -30.04 -21.16 3.74
C ILE A 560 -30.88 -20.50 4.82
N ASP A 561 -31.65 -21.33 5.51
CA ASP A 561 -32.52 -20.94 6.61
C ASP A 561 -31.67 -20.61 7.86
N ASN A 562 -31.63 -19.35 8.27
CA ASN A 562 -31.01 -18.93 9.53
C ASN A 562 -32.04 -18.16 10.36
N VAL A 563 -32.90 -18.92 11.04
CA VAL A 563 -33.78 -18.47 12.11
C VAL A 563 -32.93 -17.98 13.30
N TYR A 564 -32.74 -16.67 13.43
CA TYR A 564 -32.26 -16.06 14.67
C TYR A 564 -33.42 -15.97 15.67
N ARG A 565 -33.46 -16.93 16.62
CA ARG A 565 -34.21 -16.77 17.88
C ARG A 565 -33.55 -15.67 18.71
N SER A 566 -34.28 -14.61 19.03
CA SER A 566 -33.88 -13.62 20.02
C SER A 566 -33.83 -14.28 21.41
N LYS A 567 -32.63 -14.32 22.01
CA LYS A 567 -32.47 -14.71 23.42
C LYS A 567 -32.76 -13.51 24.33
N PRO A 568 -33.35 -13.72 25.51
CA PRO A 568 -33.77 -12.65 26.42
C PRO A 568 -32.57 -11.96 27.05
N THR A 569 -32.66 -10.64 27.19
CA THR A 569 -31.64 -9.74 27.73
C THR A 569 -31.41 -9.99 29.22
N ARG A 570 -30.20 -10.41 29.59
CA ARG A 570 -29.72 -10.54 30.98
C ARG A 570 -29.32 -9.16 31.54
N TRP A 571 -30.28 -8.25 31.68
CA TRP A 571 -30.01 -6.89 32.13
C TRP A 571 -29.72 -6.68 33.64
N PRO A 572 -29.89 -7.63 34.60
CA PRO A 572 -29.67 -7.28 36.00
C PRO A 572 -28.22 -7.50 36.49
N PHE A 573 -27.35 -8.22 35.77
CA PHE A 573 -26.05 -8.63 36.33
C PHE A 573 -24.96 -7.54 36.33
N PHE A 574 -25.02 -6.57 35.41
CA PHE A 574 -23.97 -5.54 35.28
C PHE A 574 -24.02 -4.45 36.36
N LEU A 575 -25.11 -4.35 37.12
CA LEU A 575 -25.21 -3.39 38.24
C LEU A 575 -24.62 -3.94 39.55
N PHE A 576 -24.48 -5.26 39.70
CA PHE A 576 -23.96 -5.87 40.93
C PHE A 576 -22.43 -5.89 41.00
N ILE A 577 -21.75 -5.93 39.85
CA ILE A 577 -20.27 -5.98 39.78
C ILE A 577 -19.61 -4.77 40.48
N PRO A 578 -19.99 -3.50 40.21
CA PRO A 578 -19.39 -2.37 40.91
C PRO A 578 -19.70 -2.37 42.42
N PHE A 579 -20.87 -2.87 42.84
CA PHE A 579 -21.23 -2.99 44.26
C PHE A 579 -20.32 -3.98 45.01
N PHE A 580 -20.05 -5.15 44.42
CA PHE A 580 -19.15 -6.14 45.04
C PHE A 580 -17.69 -5.69 45.08
N ILE A 581 -17.23 -4.91 44.10
CA ILE A 581 -15.88 -4.32 44.11
C ILE A 581 -15.76 -3.32 45.26
N ILE A 582 -16.73 -2.41 45.41
CA ILE A 582 -16.73 -1.42 46.51
C ILE A 582 -16.79 -2.11 47.87
N LEU A 583 -17.63 -3.14 48.02
CA LEU A 583 -17.73 -3.93 49.26
C LEU A 583 -16.41 -4.63 49.61
N SER A 584 -15.72 -5.19 48.61
CA SER A 584 -14.44 -5.88 48.80
C SER A 584 -13.34 -4.92 49.26
N VAL A 585 -13.30 -3.70 48.71
CA VAL A 585 -12.35 -2.65 49.13
C VAL A 585 -12.65 -2.16 50.56
N LEU A 586 -13.93 -2.03 50.93
CA LEU A 586 -14.33 -1.69 52.30
C LEU A 586 -13.93 -2.77 53.31
N ILE A 587 -14.12 -4.05 52.97
CA ILE A 587 -13.69 -5.15 53.84
C ILE A 587 -12.16 -5.17 53.98
N ALA A 588 -11.42 -5.00 52.89
CA ALA A 588 -9.96 -4.97 52.93
C ALA A 588 -9.42 -3.81 53.78
N THR A 589 -10.03 -2.62 53.68
CA THR A 589 -9.64 -1.46 54.51
C THR A 589 -9.97 -1.70 56.00
N LEU A 590 -11.14 -2.27 56.32
CA LEU A 590 -11.50 -2.63 57.71
C LEU A 590 -10.56 -3.69 58.30
N VAL A 591 -10.20 -4.71 57.52
CA VAL A 591 -9.23 -5.74 57.95
C VAL A 591 -7.86 -5.11 58.20
N LYS A 592 -7.40 -4.22 57.32
CA LYS A 592 -6.11 -3.53 57.47
C LYS A 592 -6.09 -2.65 58.73
N VAL A 593 -7.19 -1.93 59.00
CA VAL A 593 -7.35 -1.13 60.22
C VAL A 593 -7.39 -2.02 61.47
N TYR A 594 -8.10 -3.15 61.42
CA TYR A 594 -8.15 -4.11 62.51
C TYR A 594 -6.77 -4.68 62.85
N PHE A 595 -6.00 -5.10 61.84
CA PHE A 595 -4.64 -5.61 62.05
C PHE A 595 -3.68 -4.54 62.57
N GLN A 596 -3.79 -3.30 62.08
CA GLN A 596 -3.00 -2.21 62.65
C GLN A 596 -3.35 -1.98 64.12
N ARG A 597 -4.64 -1.90 64.47
CA ARG A 597 -5.08 -1.73 65.86
C ARG A 597 -4.64 -2.88 66.78
N LYS A 598 -4.59 -4.10 66.24
CA LYS A 598 -4.07 -5.27 66.97
C LYS A 598 -2.56 -5.18 67.20
N LYS A 599 -1.80 -4.71 66.19
CA LYS A 599 -0.36 -4.49 66.30
C LYS A 599 -0.02 -3.47 67.40
N TRP A 600 -0.72 -2.32 67.43
CA TRP A 600 -0.58 -1.32 68.49
C TRP A 600 -0.85 -1.89 69.90
N ARG A 601 -1.87 -2.74 70.05
CA ARG A 601 -2.17 -3.40 71.33
C ARG A 601 -1.16 -4.46 71.78
N THR A 602 -0.28 -4.92 70.88
CA THR A 602 0.74 -5.93 71.21
C THR A 602 2.09 -5.30 71.54
N GLU A 603 2.35 -4.07 71.07
CA GLU A 603 3.59 -3.34 71.37
C GLU A 603 3.56 -2.71 72.78
N ASP A 604 2.39 -2.34 73.31
CA ASP A 604 2.23 -1.79 74.68
C ASP A 604 2.42 -2.81 75.82
N TYR A 605 2.56 -4.11 75.54
CA TYR A 605 2.64 -5.17 76.56
C TYR A 605 4.05 -5.76 76.77
N THR A 606 5.07 -5.23 76.09
CA THR A 606 6.42 -5.83 76.08
C THR A 606 7.55 -4.89 76.54
N SER A 607 7.21 -3.72 77.08
CA SER A 607 8.19 -2.75 77.60
C SER A 607 8.19 -2.71 79.13
N ASP A 608 8.63 -3.78 79.78
CA ASP A 608 9.14 -3.73 81.16
C ASP A 608 9.89 -5.04 81.46
N GLU A 609 11.22 -5.04 81.25
CA GLU A 609 12.25 -5.78 82.02
C GLU A 609 13.66 -5.62 81.38
N GLN A 610 14.39 -4.58 81.82
CA GLN A 610 15.74 -4.57 82.43
C GLN A 610 16.97 -5.30 81.78
N PRO A 611 18.22 -4.99 82.21
CA PRO A 611 19.13 -3.96 81.70
C PRO A 611 20.40 -4.51 81.00
N GLU A 612 21.11 -3.64 80.26
CA GLU A 612 22.39 -3.90 79.59
C GLU A 612 23.53 -4.21 80.57
N SER A 613 24.31 -5.26 80.28
CA SER A 613 25.64 -5.50 80.83
C SER A 613 26.70 -5.22 79.76
N GLU A 614 27.57 -4.24 80.03
CA GLU A 614 28.81 -3.98 79.28
C GLU A 614 29.78 -5.17 79.39
N SER A 615 30.47 -5.49 78.29
CA SER A 615 31.73 -6.24 78.33
C SER A 615 32.73 -5.65 77.33
N GLU A 616 33.80 -5.06 77.88
CA GLU A 616 35.05 -4.72 77.20
C GLU A 616 35.78 -5.98 76.66
N PRO A 617 36.69 -5.81 75.68
CA PRO A 617 37.37 -6.91 75.00
C PRO A 617 38.73 -7.26 75.63
N LYS A 618 39.17 -8.51 75.48
CA LYS A 618 40.59 -8.89 75.29
C LYS A 618 40.73 -10.37 74.93
N ASP A 619 41.54 -10.57 73.89
CA ASP A 619 42.22 -11.78 73.38
C ASP A 619 41.42 -12.90 72.71
#